data_AF-A0A1Y4GU09-F1
#
_entry.id   AF-A0A1Y4GU09-F1
#
_cell.length_a   1.000
_cell.length_b   1.000
_cell.length_c   1.000
_cell.angle_alpha   90.00
_cell.angle_beta   90.00
_cell.angle_gamma   90.00
#
_symmetry.space_group_name_H-M   'P 1'
#
loop_
_entity.id
_entity.type
_entity.pdbx_description
1 polymer ?
#
loop_
_entity_poly.entity_id
_entity_poly.type
_entity_poly.pdbx_seq_one_letter_code
_entity_poly.pdbx_strand_id
1 'polypeptide(L)'
;MDILSFKFQDFLSAFIILFAVIDITGLTPIIIDMKQKGHNIVAWKAAVYSLVTFLAFLFMGNMILELFQVDISSFAIAGALVIFVMAIEMLLGIEIFRNDGPEGAASIVPIVFPLIAGAGSFTTLLSLRALYGLGSILAALVLNIIVIYIVIRNVHILERVLGKTGVYVLRKFFGIILLALSVRMFLQNLAVALESFS
;
A
#
# COMPACT_ATOMS: atom_id res chain seq x y z
N MET A 1 2.35 -23.83 -21.69
CA MET A 1 1.63 -22.63 -21.21
C MET A 1 2.70 -21.74 -20.63
N ASP A 2 3.14 -20.71 -21.35
CA ASP A 2 4.27 -19.88 -20.95
C ASP A 2 3.92 -19.09 -19.69
N ILE A 3 4.36 -19.62 -18.55
CA ILE A 3 4.19 -19.03 -17.22
C ILE A 3 4.74 -17.59 -17.21
N LEU A 4 5.75 -17.31 -18.04
CA LEU A 4 6.39 -15.99 -18.21
C LEU A 4 5.90 -15.22 -19.45
N SER A 5 4.69 -15.51 -19.95
CA SER A 5 4.13 -14.76 -21.09
C SER A 5 4.12 -13.26 -20.81
N PHE A 6 4.74 -12.51 -21.70
CA PHE A 6 4.80 -11.05 -21.67
C PHE A 6 4.00 -10.50 -22.86
N LYS A 7 2.97 -9.73 -22.55
CA LYS A 7 2.22 -8.92 -23.50
C LYS A 7 2.25 -7.47 -23.04
N PHE A 8 2.63 -6.58 -23.94
CA PHE A 8 2.76 -5.15 -23.63
C PHE A 8 1.43 -4.53 -23.17
N GLN A 9 0.31 -4.95 -23.77
CA GLN A 9 -1.02 -4.47 -23.37
C GLN A 9 -1.37 -4.89 -21.94
N ASP A 10 -1.16 -6.17 -21.59
CA ASP A 10 -1.38 -6.68 -20.24
C ASP A 10 -0.47 -5.98 -19.21
N PHE A 11 0.78 -5.74 -19.59
CA PHE A 11 1.74 -4.99 -18.77
C PHE A 11 1.24 -3.57 -18.50
N LEU A 12 0.81 -2.86 -19.55
CA LEU A 12 0.36 -1.48 -19.44
C LEU A 12 -0.92 -1.39 -18.58
N SER A 13 -1.86 -2.30 -18.79
CA SER A 13 -3.08 -2.41 -17.97
C SER A 13 -2.76 -2.69 -16.51
N ALA A 14 -1.92 -3.71 -16.24
CA ALA A 14 -1.50 -4.05 -14.89
C ALA A 14 -0.77 -2.88 -14.21
N PHE A 15 0.09 -2.16 -14.95
CA PHE A 15 0.81 -0.99 -14.43
C PHE A 15 -0.15 0.10 -14.00
N ILE A 16 -1.11 0.48 -14.86
CA ILE A 16 -2.08 1.54 -14.57
C ILE A 16 -2.95 1.17 -13.36
N ILE A 17 -3.44 -0.07 -13.33
CA ILE A 17 -4.30 -0.54 -12.22
C ILE A 17 -3.51 -0.53 -10.91
N LEU A 18 -2.31 -1.12 -10.87
CA LEU A 18 -1.47 -1.14 -9.67
C LEU A 18 -1.05 0.27 -9.24
N PHE A 19 -0.73 1.14 -10.19
CA PHE A 19 -0.37 2.53 -9.91
C PHE A 19 -1.52 3.28 -9.24
N ALA A 20 -2.74 3.13 -9.76
CA ALA A 20 -3.93 3.76 -9.20
C ALA A 20 -4.29 3.20 -7.82
N VAL A 21 -4.11 1.89 -7.59
CA VAL A 21 -4.48 1.25 -6.31
C VAL A 21 -3.44 1.50 -5.22
N ILE A 22 -2.15 1.48 -5.57
CA ILE A 22 -1.06 1.82 -4.63
C ILE A 22 -1.11 3.31 -4.26
N ASP A 23 -1.51 4.17 -5.20
CA ASP A 23 -1.65 5.64 -5.05
C ASP A 23 -0.49 6.30 -4.28
N ILE A 24 0.75 6.05 -4.72
CA ILE A 24 1.91 6.60 -4.03
C ILE A 24 1.90 8.14 -3.95
N THR A 25 1.24 8.79 -4.92
CA THR A 25 1.02 10.24 -4.92
C THR A 25 0.22 10.68 -3.71
N GLY A 26 -0.90 10.02 -3.42
CA GLY A 26 -1.71 10.27 -2.23
C GLY A 26 -1.00 9.90 -0.93
N LEU A 27 -0.06 8.97 -0.96
CA LEU A 27 0.75 8.59 0.21
C LEU A 27 1.88 9.60 0.54
N THR A 28 2.22 10.50 -0.39
CA THR A 28 3.37 11.42 -0.23
C THR A 28 3.32 12.27 1.06
N PRO A 29 2.20 12.91 1.42
CA PRO A 29 2.12 13.73 2.64
C PRO A 29 2.26 12.92 3.92
N ILE A 30 1.89 11.63 3.88
CA ILE A 30 2.05 10.68 4.98
C ILE A 30 3.53 10.37 5.18
N ILE A 31 4.25 10.12 4.09
CA ILE A 31 5.69 9.89 4.10
C ILE A 31 6.43 11.12 4.67
N ILE A 32 5.97 12.34 4.35
CA ILE A 32 6.53 13.57 4.95
C ILE A 32 6.27 13.62 6.46
N ASP A 33 5.03 13.41 6.91
CA ASP A 33 4.68 13.44 8.33
C ASP A 33 5.52 12.44 9.13
N MET A 34 5.68 11.23 8.62
CA MET A 34 6.50 10.20 9.27
C MET A 34 7.97 10.63 9.37
N LYS A 35 8.56 11.21 8.31
CA LYS A 35 9.92 11.78 8.40
C LYS A 35 10.03 12.87 9.47
N GLN A 36 9.02 13.72 9.62
CA GLN A 36 9.02 14.79 10.63
C GLN A 36 8.90 14.27 12.06
N LYS A 37 8.20 13.16 12.27
CA LYS A 37 8.14 12.43 13.55
C LYS A 37 9.45 11.72 13.92
N GLY A 38 10.51 11.88 13.12
CA GLY A 38 11.81 11.25 13.36
C GLY A 38 11.94 9.84 12.79
N HIS A 39 10.97 9.38 11.99
CA HIS A 39 11.10 8.09 11.31
C HIS A 39 12.07 8.22 10.13
N ASN A 40 13.18 7.49 10.19
CA ASN A 40 14.19 7.53 9.13
C ASN A 40 13.76 6.66 7.94
N ILE A 41 12.95 7.24 7.05
CA ILE A 41 12.44 6.56 5.85
C ILE A 41 13.53 6.59 4.77
N VAL A 42 14.22 5.47 4.62
CA VAL A 42 15.20 5.26 3.55
C VAL A 42 14.46 4.78 2.30
N ALA A 43 14.40 5.62 1.26
CA ALA A 43 13.65 5.33 0.02
C ALA A 43 13.99 3.97 -0.60
N TRP A 44 15.27 3.61 -0.62
CA TRP A 44 15.73 2.31 -1.11
C TRP A 44 15.20 1.15 -0.28
N LYS A 45 15.25 1.25 1.05
CA LYS A 45 14.70 0.23 1.95
C LYS A 45 13.20 0.07 1.73
N ALA A 46 12.44 1.16 1.71
CA ALA A 46 11.00 1.13 1.48
C ALA A 46 10.66 0.45 0.14
N ALA A 47 11.35 0.80 -0.95
CA ALA A 47 11.15 0.18 -2.26
C ALA A 47 11.47 -1.33 -2.27
N VAL A 48 12.59 -1.73 -1.69
CA VAL A 48 12.98 -3.15 -1.59
C VAL A 48 11.99 -3.94 -0.75
N TYR A 49 11.60 -3.42 0.42
CA TYR A 49 10.63 -4.10 1.27
C TYR A 49 9.25 -4.18 0.63
N SER A 50 8.78 -3.13 -0.04
CA SER A 50 7.54 -3.18 -0.83
C SER A 50 7.63 -4.22 -1.93
N LEU A 51 8.74 -4.29 -2.67
CA LEU A 51 8.95 -5.30 -3.69
C LEU A 51 8.90 -6.72 -3.11
N VAL A 52 9.67 -6.98 -2.05
CA VAL A 52 9.71 -8.29 -1.39
C VAL A 52 8.32 -8.69 -0.88
N THR A 53 7.61 -7.78 -0.23
CA THR A 53 6.26 -8.04 0.28
C THR A 53 5.27 -8.32 -0.85
N PHE A 54 5.29 -7.55 -1.94
CA PHE A 54 4.42 -7.80 -3.10
C PHE A 54 4.76 -9.10 -3.81
N LEU A 55 6.05 -9.44 -3.97
CA LEU A 55 6.45 -10.72 -4.56
C LEU A 55 6.03 -11.89 -3.67
N ALA A 56 6.28 -11.80 -2.36
CA ALA A 56 5.84 -12.81 -1.40
C ALA A 56 4.32 -13.04 -1.51
N PHE A 57 3.53 -11.97 -1.55
CA PHE A 57 2.08 -12.09 -1.66
C PHE A 57 1.61 -12.56 -3.06
N LEU A 58 2.28 -12.14 -4.14
CA LEU A 58 1.95 -12.59 -5.49
C LEU A 58 2.10 -14.11 -5.64
N PHE A 59 3.15 -14.69 -5.05
CA PHE A 59 3.42 -16.13 -5.14
C PHE A 59 2.71 -16.94 -4.06
N MET A 60 2.69 -16.45 -2.82
CA MET A 60 2.24 -17.20 -1.64
C MET A 60 0.89 -16.72 -1.09
N GLY A 61 0.35 -15.58 -1.53
CA GLY A 61 -0.83 -14.93 -0.95
C GLY A 61 -2.04 -15.85 -0.84
N ASN A 62 -2.45 -16.48 -1.96
CA ASN A 62 -3.57 -17.45 -1.93
C ASN A 62 -3.33 -18.60 -0.96
N MET A 63 -2.12 -19.18 -0.98
CA MET A 63 -1.77 -20.31 -0.11
C MET A 63 -1.79 -19.92 1.37
N ILE A 64 -1.28 -18.73 1.72
CA ILE A 64 -1.28 -18.22 3.10
C ILE A 64 -2.72 -17.99 3.55
N LEU A 65 -3.54 -17.34 2.72
CA LEU A 65 -4.94 -17.07 3.02
C LEU A 65 -5.73 -18.38 3.22
N GLU A 66 -5.56 -19.36 2.32
CA GLU A 66 -6.18 -20.69 2.42
C GLU A 66 -5.72 -21.45 3.68
N LEU A 67 -4.43 -21.39 4.03
CA LEU A 67 -3.89 -22.05 5.24
C LEU A 67 -4.57 -21.56 6.52
N PHE A 68 -4.85 -20.26 6.60
CA PHE A 68 -5.54 -19.66 7.74
C PHE A 68 -7.07 -19.66 7.58
N GLN A 69 -7.60 -20.23 6.49
CA GLN A 69 -9.02 -20.21 6.13
C GLN A 69 -9.60 -18.77 6.11
N VAL A 70 -8.79 -17.82 5.64
CA VAL A 70 -9.18 -16.41 5.50
C VAL A 70 -9.46 -16.15 4.03
N ASP A 71 -10.67 -15.67 3.73
CA ASP A 71 -11.01 -15.22 2.39
C ASP A 71 -10.38 -13.86 2.06
N ILE A 72 -10.24 -13.58 0.76
CA ILE A 72 -9.63 -12.35 0.25
C ILE A 72 -10.39 -11.11 0.76
N SER A 73 -11.72 -11.21 0.93
CA SER A 73 -12.57 -10.11 1.39
C SER A 73 -12.34 -9.81 2.87
N SER A 74 -12.25 -10.83 3.73
CA SER A 74 -11.91 -10.70 5.15
C SER A 74 -10.51 -10.11 5.35
N PHE A 75 -9.53 -10.55 4.56
CA PHE A 75 -8.19 -9.93 4.57
C PHE A 75 -8.25 -8.45 4.15
N ALA A 76 -9.08 -8.13 3.16
CA ALA A 76 -9.27 -6.76 2.72
C ALA A 76 -9.96 -5.87 3.76
N ILE A 77 -10.94 -6.40 4.47
CA ILE A 77 -11.59 -5.75 5.62
C ILE A 77 -10.57 -5.46 6.71
N ALA A 78 -9.72 -6.42 7.06
CA ALA A 78 -8.66 -6.22 8.05
C ALA A 78 -7.70 -5.09 7.63
N GLY A 79 -7.24 -5.09 6.38
CA GLY A 79 -6.41 -4.00 5.87
C GLY A 79 -7.11 -2.64 5.87
N ALA A 80 -8.41 -2.59 5.57
CA ALA A 80 -9.21 -1.37 5.67
C ALA A 80 -9.22 -0.83 7.12
N LEU A 81 -9.33 -1.71 8.13
CA LEU A 81 -9.25 -1.30 9.54
C LEU A 81 -7.86 -0.75 9.91
N VAL A 82 -6.77 -1.30 9.37
CA VAL A 82 -5.45 -0.73 9.64
C VAL A 82 -5.30 0.67 9.02
N ILE A 83 -5.81 0.88 7.80
CA ILE A 83 -5.87 2.20 7.16
C ILE A 83 -6.73 3.17 7.97
N PHE A 84 -7.85 2.69 8.52
CA PHE A 84 -8.72 3.48 9.42
C PHE A 84 -7.93 4.04 10.60
N VAL A 85 -7.18 3.17 11.30
CA VAL A 85 -6.38 3.56 12.47
C VAL A 85 -5.29 4.57 12.08
N MET A 86 -4.62 4.37 10.94
CA MET A 86 -3.62 5.32 10.42
C MET A 86 -4.26 6.69 10.13
N ALA A 87 -5.44 6.71 9.52
CA ALA A 87 -6.19 7.94 9.25
C ALA A 87 -6.54 8.70 10.54
N ILE A 88 -6.99 7.98 11.58
CA ILE A 88 -7.27 8.55 12.90
C ILE A 88 -6.00 9.14 13.54
N GLU A 89 -4.87 8.45 13.49
CA GLU A 89 -3.59 8.96 13.99
C GLU A 89 -3.17 10.26 13.26
N MET A 90 -3.42 10.38 11.95
CA MET A 90 -3.17 11.61 11.21
C MET A 90 -4.11 12.75 11.64
N LEU A 91 -5.40 12.46 11.79
CA LEU A 91 -6.44 13.43 12.16
C LEU A 91 -6.32 13.93 13.59
N LEU A 92 -5.96 13.05 14.53
CA LEU A 92 -5.87 13.40 15.94
C LEU A 92 -4.46 13.82 16.37
N GLY A 93 -3.43 13.51 15.56
CA GLY A 93 -2.06 13.83 15.93
C GLY A 93 -1.45 12.88 16.97
N ILE A 94 -2.12 11.77 17.27
CA ILE A 94 -1.66 10.72 18.19
C ILE A 94 -0.79 9.70 17.44
N GLU A 95 0.01 8.92 18.17
CA GLU A 95 0.82 7.83 17.61
C GLU A 95 0.29 6.50 18.14
N ILE A 96 -0.33 5.71 17.26
CA ILE A 96 -0.89 4.40 17.61
C ILE A 96 0.08 3.30 17.16
N PHE A 97 0.64 3.44 15.96
CA PHE A 97 1.67 2.53 15.45
C PHE A 97 3.05 2.95 15.99
N ARG A 98 3.36 2.47 17.19
CA ARG A 98 4.63 2.77 17.85
C ARG A 98 5.78 1.96 17.28
N ASN A 99 6.92 2.63 17.21
CA ASN A 99 8.16 2.13 16.63
C ASN A 99 9.11 1.49 17.64
N ASP A 100 8.59 0.60 18.48
CA ASP A 100 9.33 0.06 19.60
C ASP A 100 10.18 -1.19 19.19
N GLY A 101 10.30 -1.46 17.89
CA GLY A 101 11.12 -2.55 17.34
C GLY A 101 12.63 -2.25 17.34
N PRO A 102 13.49 -3.27 17.13
CA PRO A 102 14.94 -3.07 17.05
C PRO A 102 15.32 -1.95 16.07
N GLU A 103 16.34 -1.15 16.41
CA GLU A 103 16.77 0.02 15.63
C GLU A 103 16.79 -0.28 14.13
N GLY A 104 15.92 0.42 13.38
CA GLY A 104 15.86 0.35 11.91
C GLY A 104 14.79 -0.56 11.31
N ALA A 105 14.20 -1.50 12.05
CA ALA A 105 13.04 -2.30 11.59
C ALA A 105 11.71 -1.58 11.86
N ALA A 106 11.68 -0.79 12.92
CA ALA A 106 10.49 -0.14 13.39
C ALA A 106 9.86 0.75 12.30
N SER A 107 10.57 1.75 11.76
CA SER A 107 9.99 2.77 10.86
C SER A 107 9.47 2.29 9.50
N ILE A 108 9.61 1.01 9.20
CA ILE A 108 9.40 0.46 7.87
C ILE A 108 8.11 -0.35 7.82
N VAL A 109 7.74 -1.02 8.93
CA VAL A 109 6.58 -1.90 8.97
C VAL A 109 5.31 -1.15 8.54
N PRO A 110 4.84 -0.07 9.19
CA PRO A 110 3.59 0.60 8.79
C PRO A 110 3.63 1.22 7.38
N ILE A 111 4.81 1.66 6.90
CA ILE A 111 4.97 2.25 5.57
C ILE A 111 4.82 1.18 4.49
N VAL A 112 5.50 0.06 4.66
CA VAL A 112 5.51 -1.01 3.67
C VAL A 112 4.22 -1.80 3.76
N PHE A 113 3.76 -2.13 4.97
CA PHE A 113 2.52 -2.81 5.24
C PHE A 113 1.79 -2.13 6.42
N PRO A 114 0.63 -1.48 6.21
CA PRO A 114 -0.30 -1.68 5.09
C PRO A 114 -0.35 -0.51 4.11
N LEU A 115 0.51 0.50 4.24
CA LEU A 115 0.32 1.73 3.48
C LEU A 115 0.64 1.57 1.99
N ILE A 116 1.82 1.05 1.64
CA ILE A 116 2.21 0.80 0.23
C ILE A 116 1.71 -0.56 -0.24
N ALA A 117 2.11 -1.63 0.45
CA ALA A 117 1.63 -2.98 0.23
C ALA A 117 0.44 -3.23 1.16
N GLY A 118 -0.68 -2.60 0.82
CA GLY A 118 -1.95 -2.74 1.53
C GLY A 118 -2.85 -3.80 0.94
N ALA A 119 -3.90 -4.15 1.70
CA ALA A 119 -4.95 -5.07 1.29
C ALA A 119 -5.43 -4.85 -0.15
N GLY A 120 -5.76 -3.61 -0.53
CA GLY A 120 -6.27 -3.30 -1.88
C GLY A 120 -5.27 -3.63 -2.98
N SER A 121 -3.99 -3.34 -2.76
CA SER A 121 -2.91 -3.64 -3.70
C SER A 121 -2.66 -5.15 -3.80
N PHE A 122 -2.80 -5.88 -2.70
CA PHE A 122 -2.68 -7.34 -2.66
C PHE A 122 -3.83 -8.05 -3.37
N THR A 123 -5.08 -7.69 -3.05
CA THR A 123 -6.25 -8.27 -3.70
C THR A 123 -6.21 -8.00 -5.20
N THR A 124 -5.83 -6.78 -5.59
CA THR A 124 -5.61 -6.41 -6.99
C THR A 124 -4.53 -7.27 -7.64
N LEU A 125 -3.37 -7.47 -7.02
CA LEU A 125 -2.32 -8.34 -7.56
C LEU A 125 -2.80 -9.77 -7.80
N LEU A 126 -3.59 -10.33 -6.87
CA LEU A 126 -4.19 -11.66 -7.03
C LEU A 126 -5.21 -11.70 -8.17
N SER A 127 -6.08 -10.68 -8.29
CA SER A 127 -7.04 -10.59 -9.40
C SER A 127 -6.34 -10.46 -10.75
N LEU A 128 -5.28 -9.65 -10.83
CA LEU A 128 -4.50 -9.49 -12.06
C LEU A 128 -3.81 -10.79 -12.47
N ARG A 129 -3.35 -11.62 -11.51
CA ARG A 129 -2.75 -12.93 -11.77
C ARG A 129 -3.70 -13.90 -12.47
N ALA A 130 -5.02 -13.75 -12.30
CA ALA A 130 -6.01 -14.55 -13.00
C ALA A 130 -6.27 -14.08 -14.44
N LEU A 131 -5.90 -12.84 -14.78
CA LEU A 131 -6.25 -12.19 -16.04
C LEU A 131 -5.05 -12.03 -16.99
N TYR A 132 -3.85 -11.87 -16.45
CA TYR A 132 -2.65 -11.50 -17.20
C TYR A 132 -1.50 -12.49 -16.97
N GLY A 133 -0.57 -12.54 -17.92
CA GLY A 133 0.66 -13.32 -17.78
C GLY A 133 1.57 -12.80 -16.66
N LEU A 134 2.23 -13.70 -15.92
CA LEU A 134 3.10 -13.31 -14.79
C LEU A 134 4.24 -12.38 -15.24
N GLY A 135 4.77 -12.57 -16.45
CA GLY A 135 5.82 -11.69 -16.99
C GLY A 135 5.38 -10.23 -17.07
N SER A 136 4.17 -9.99 -17.57
CA SER A 136 3.56 -8.66 -17.63
C SER A 136 3.29 -8.05 -16.26
N ILE A 137 2.79 -8.84 -15.31
CA ILE A 137 2.50 -8.38 -13.94
C ILE A 137 3.79 -8.03 -13.20
N LEU A 138 4.82 -8.87 -13.30
CA LEU A 138 6.12 -8.62 -12.65
C LEU A 138 6.77 -7.36 -13.19
N ALA A 139 6.75 -7.15 -14.51
CA ALA A 139 7.27 -5.92 -15.11
C ALA A 139 6.49 -4.68 -14.64
N ALA A 140 5.15 -4.76 -14.57
CA ALA A 140 4.29 -3.69 -14.08
C ALA A 140 4.53 -3.37 -12.60
N LEU A 141 4.72 -4.39 -11.77
CA LEU A 141 5.04 -4.26 -10.35
C LEU A 141 6.40 -3.59 -10.16
N VAL A 142 7.44 -4.07 -10.85
CA VAL A 142 8.79 -3.48 -10.77
C VAL A 142 8.76 -2.00 -11.17
N LEU A 143 8.04 -1.65 -12.24
CA LEU A 143 7.91 -0.25 -12.65
C LEU A 143 7.20 0.60 -11.57
N ASN A 144 6.14 0.08 -10.95
CA ASN A 144 5.48 0.75 -9.83
C ASN A 144 6.43 0.96 -8.63
N ILE A 145 7.25 -0.04 -8.29
CA ILE A 145 8.26 0.10 -7.23
C ILE A 145 9.30 1.18 -7.58
N ILE A 146 9.71 1.30 -8.84
CA ILE A 146 10.61 2.38 -9.28
C ILE A 146 9.95 3.74 -9.08
N VAL A 147 8.67 3.88 -9.45
CA VAL A 147 7.91 5.11 -9.22
C VAL A 147 7.83 5.42 -7.72
N ILE A 148 7.57 4.42 -6.88
CA ILE A 148 7.56 4.56 -5.42
C ILE A 148 8.90 5.09 -4.90
N TYR A 149 10.00 4.48 -5.33
CA TYR A 149 11.34 4.92 -4.96
C TYR A 149 11.58 6.38 -5.34
N ILE A 150 11.22 6.79 -6.56
CA ILE A 150 11.37 8.17 -7.05
C ILE A 150 10.56 9.13 -6.18
N VAL A 151 9.31 8.80 -5.84
CA VAL A 151 8.44 9.67 -5.03
C VAL A 151 9.01 9.83 -3.62
N ILE A 152 9.37 8.73 -2.95
CA ILE A 152 9.93 8.78 -1.59
C ILE A 152 11.27 9.52 -1.56
N ARG A 153 12.11 9.34 -2.60
CA ARG A 153 13.40 10.04 -2.72
C ARG A 153 13.22 11.54 -2.87
N ASN A 154 12.22 11.97 -3.64
CA ASN A 154 11.94 13.38 -3.92
C ASN A 154 10.98 14.04 -2.92
N VAL A 155 10.57 13.32 -1.87
CA VAL A 155 9.62 13.81 -0.86
C VAL A 155 10.09 15.12 -0.18
N HIS A 156 11.41 15.32 -0.07
CA HIS A 156 12.01 16.53 0.51
C HIS A 156 11.77 17.79 -0.32
N ILE A 157 11.60 17.65 -1.64
CA ILE A 157 11.26 18.77 -2.52
C ILE A 157 9.87 19.27 -2.15
N LEU A 158 8.92 18.35 -1.98
CA LEU A 158 7.55 18.66 -1.61
C LEU A 158 7.49 19.30 -0.21
N GLU A 159 8.25 18.78 0.76
CA GLU A 159 8.37 19.38 2.09
C GLU A 159 8.91 20.83 2.04
N ARG A 160 9.93 21.10 1.23
CA ARG A 160 10.50 22.44 1.08
C ARG A 160 9.51 23.44 0.43
N VAL A 161 8.69 22.97 -0.52
CA VAL A 161 7.69 23.80 -1.20
C VAL A 161 6.51 24.13 -0.28
N LEU A 162 6.04 23.16 0.51
CA LEU A 162 4.84 23.30 1.35
C LEU A 162 5.12 24.00 2.69
N GLY A 163 6.32 23.85 3.22
CA GLY A 163 6.67 24.30 4.57
C GLY A 163 5.91 23.53 5.68
N LYS A 164 6.25 23.80 6.94
CA LYS A 164 5.69 23.08 8.09
C LYS A 164 4.16 23.18 8.19
N THR A 165 3.61 24.37 7.94
CA THR A 165 2.16 24.61 7.97
C THR A 165 1.42 23.88 6.84
N GLY A 166 1.98 23.91 5.62
CA GLY A 166 1.37 23.22 4.48
C GLY A 166 1.35 21.70 4.67
N VAL A 167 2.45 21.13 5.20
CA VAL A 167 2.52 19.72 5.57
C VAL A 167 1.48 19.36 6.63
N TYR A 168 1.31 20.20 7.67
CA TYR A 168 0.29 19.97 8.70
C TYR A 168 -1.14 19.95 8.14
N VAL A 169 -1.49 20.93 7.30
CA VAL A 169 -2.82 20.98 6.66
C VAL A 169 -3.04 19.79 5.74
N LEU A 170 -2.05 19.45 4.91
CA LEU A 170 -2.11 18.30 4.02
C LEU A 170 -2.23 16.99 4.79
N ARG A 171 -1.52 16.84 5.90
CA ARG A 171 -1.68 15.68 6.79
C ARG A 171 -3.13 15.54 7.24
N LYS A 172 -3.77 16.61 7.70
CA LYS A 172 -5.19 16.55 8.12
C LYS A 172 -6.10 16.22 6.94
N PHE A 173 -5.89 16.86 5.79
CA PHE A 173 -6.67 16.62 4.58
C PHE A 173 -6.58 15.15 4.12
N PHE A 174 -5.36 14.61 3.99
CA PHE A 174 -5.14 13.21 3.59
C PHE A 174 -5.60 12.23 4.66
N GLY A 175 -5.58 12.59 5.94
CA GLY A 175 -6.23 11.81 6.99
C GLY A 175 -7.73 11.61 6.74
N ILE A 176 -8.44 12.65 6.29
CA ILE A 176 -9.86 12.54 5.91
C ILE A 176 -10.02 11.65 4.67
N ILE A 177 -9.15 11.80 3.67
CA ILE A 177 -9.19 10.97 2.45
C ILE A 177 -8.97 9.49 2.77
N LEU A 178 -7.95 9.15 3.56
CA LEU A 178 -7.68 7.76 3.97
C LEU A 178 -8.82 7.18 4.79
N LEU A 179 -9.44 7.97 5.66
CA LEU A 179 -10.61 7.54 6.43
C LEU A 179 -11.76 7.17 5.48
N ALA A 180 -12.03 8.01 4.49
CA ALA A 180 -13.06 7.75 3.47
C ALA A 180 -12.74 6.52 2.61
N LEU A 181 -11.47 6.35 2.20
CA LEU A 181 -11.00 5.18 1.45
C LEU A 181 -11.14 3.89 2.27
N SER A 182 -10.75 3.93 3.55
CA SER A 182 -10.91 2.81 4.48
C SER A 182 -12.37 2.40 4.61
N VAL A 183 -13.29 3.36 4.86
CA VAL A 183 -14.73 3.07 4.96
C VAL A 183 -15.26 2.47 3.66
N ARG A 184 -14.88 3.02 2.50
CA ARG A 184 -15.27 2.48 1.19
C ARG A 184 -14.77 1.04 1.03
N MET A 185 -13.50 0.78 1.30
CA MET A 185 -12.92 -0.56 1.20
C MET A 185 -13.61 -1.54 2.16
N PHE A 186 -13.90 -1.11 3.39
CA PHE A 186 -14.62 -1.92 4.36
C PHE A 186 -16.00 -2.31 3.84
N LEU A 187 -16.81 -1.33 3.37
CA LEU A 187 -18.16 -1.59 2.87
C LEU A 187 -18.17 -2.47 1.61
N GLN A 188 -17.26 -2.22 0.67
CA GLN A 188 -17.15 -3.01 -0.56
C GLN A 188 -16.82 -4.48 -0.27
N ASN A 189 -15.91 -4.75 0.66
CA ASN A 189 -15.52 -6.11 0.99
C ASN A 189 -16.48 -6.79 1.97
N LEU A 190 -17.17 -6.03 2.82
CA LEU A 190 -18.21 -6.56 3.69
C LEU A 190 -19.40 -7.09 2.88
N ALA A 191 -19.82 -6.37 1.82
CA ALA A 191 -20.88 -6.83 0.94
C ALA A 191 -20.54 -8.20 0.30
N VAL A 192 -19.32 -8.33 -0.23
CA VAL A 192 -18.83 -9.58 -0.82
C VAL A 192 -18.72 -10.69 0.23
N ALA A 193 -18.21 -10.37 1.43
CA ALA A 193 -18.10 -11.35 2.50
C ALA A 193 -19.47 -11.88 2.92
N LEU A 194 -20.48 -11.01 3.08
CA LEU A 194 -21.83 -11.43 3.46
C LEU A 194 -22.49 -12.36 2.43
N GLU A 195 -22.28 -12.13 1.13
CA GLU A 195 -22.75 -13.03 0.06
C GLU A 195 -22.06 -14.40 0.12
N SER A 196 -20.82 -14.48 0.62
CA SER A 196 -20.10 -15.75 0.75
C SER A 196 -20.53 -16.59 1.96
N PHE A 197 -21.17 -15.98 2.96
CA PHE A 197 -21.69 -16.66 4.16
C PHE A 197 -23.14 -17.15 4.00
N SER A 198 -23.88 -16.65 3.01
CA SER A 198 -25.27 -17.04 2.70
C SER A 198 -25.35 -18.19 1.70
#